data_AF-A0A183LWX8-F1
#
_entry.id   AF-A0A183LWX8-F1
#
_cell.length_a   1.000
_cell.length_b   1.000
_cell.length_c   1.000
_cell.angle_alpha   90.00
_cell.angle_beta   90.00
_cell.angle_gamma   90.00
#
_symmetry.space_group_name_H-M   'P 1'
#
loop_
_entity.id
_entity.type
_entity.pdbx_description
1 polymer ?
#
loop_
_entity_poly.entity_id
_entity_poly.type
_entity_poly.pdbx_seq_one_letter_code
_entity_poly.pdbx_strand_id
1 'polypeptide(L)'
;MTIRQIKNGKAAGTDNIPAEALKSDIERSCTDQIATLRIIAEQSVEWNSTLYINFIHYGKAFDSVDRRTLWKLLRHYGIPEKIVNIIRNSYDGLQCKVEHGGQLTDAFQVRTGVRQGCLLSPFILSSGGRLDYEDLDI
;
A
#
# COMPACT_ATOMS: atom_id res chain seq x y z
N MET A 1 -9.72 6.98 31.37
CA MET A 1 -9.78 7.04 29.89
C MET A 1 -9.57 5.61 29.42
N THR A 2 -10.61 4.94 28.94
CA THR A 2 -10.59 3.48 28.74
C THR A 2 -10.71 3.20 27.26
N ILE A 3 -9.60 2.88 26.61
CA ILE A 3 -9.60 2.41 25.22
C ILE A 3 -10.12 0.96 25.26
N ARG A 4 -11.35 0.74 24.79
CA ARG A 4 -11.88 -0.61 24.59
C ARG A 4 -11.19 -1.21 23.37
N GLN A 5 -10.72 -2.46 23.48
CA GLN A 5 -10.15 -3.20 22.36
C GLN A 5 -11.14 -3.28 21.20
N ILE A 6 -10.68 -2.90 20.01
CA ILE A 6 -11.40 -3.05 18.75
C ILE A 6 -11.26 -4.52 18.33
N LYS A 7 -12.38 -5.22 18.09
CA LYS A 7 -12.34 -6.57 17.52
C LYS A 7 -12.01 -6.49 16.04
N ASN A 8 -11.09 -7.36 15.62
CA ASN A 8 -10.59 -7.42 14.26
C ASN A 8 -11.74 -7.63 13.23
N GLY A 9 -11.73 -6.88 12.12
CA GLY A 9 -12.71 -6.99 11.03
C GLY A 9 -14.02 -6.18 11.16
N LYS A 10 -14.15 -5.24 12.10
CA LYS A 10 -15.24 -4.25 12.09
C LYS A 10 -14.67 -2.84 12.24
N ALA A 11 -14.96 -1.96 11.29
CA ALA A 11 -14.87 -0.53 11.54
C ALA A 11 -15.90 -0.20 12.64
N ALA A 12 -15.42 0.26 13.79
CA ALA A 12 -16.28 0.71 14.87
C ALA A 12 -16.80 2.12 14.53
N GLY A 13 -17.89 2.16 13.76
CA GLY A 13 -18.66 3.37 13.46
C GLY A 13 -20.16 3.07 13.52
N THR A 14 -20.96 4.06 13.90
CA THR A 14 -22.44 3.99 13.90
C THR A 14 -23.04 4.07 12.49
N ASP A 15 -22.19 4.15 11.47
CA ASP A 15 -22.46 4.40 10.05
C ASP A 15 -22.75 3.16 9.21
N ASN A 16 -22.61 1.95 9.77
CA ASN A 16 -22.79 0.68 9.05
C ASN A 16 -21.93 0.56 7.78
N ILE A 17 -20.89 1.38 7.62
CA ILE A 17 -20.02 1.32 6.46
C ILE A 17 -18.99 0.20 6.71
N PRO A 18 -18.97 -0.85 5.87
CA PRO A 18 -18.03 -1.94 6.06
C PRO A 18 -16.60 -1.42 5.88
N ALA A 19 -15.65 -1.92 6.68
CA ALA A 19 -14.24 -1.53 6.55
C ALA A 19 -13.71 -1.81 5.12
N GLU A 20 -14.29 -2.82 4.47
CA GLU A 20 -14.05 -3.19 3.09
C GLU A 20 -14.36 -2.05 2.13
N ALA A 21 -15.29 -1.13 2.45
CA ALA A 21 -15.65 0.04 1.62
C ALA A 21 -14.46 1.00 1.37
N LEU A 22 -13.45 0.98 2.24
CA LEU A 22 -12.26 1.83 2.14
C LEU A 22 -11.01 1.06 1.69
N LYS A 23 -11.09 -0.26 1.49
CA LYS A 23 -9.98 -1.05 0.94
C LYS A 23 -9.76 -0.72 -0.54
N SER A 24 -8.49 -0.64 -0.95
CA SER A 24 -8.12 -0.59 -2.35
C SER A 24 -8.41 -1.95 -2.99
N ASP A 25 -9.22 -1.96 -4.04
CA ASP A 25 -9.59 -3.15 -4.80
C ASP A 25 -9.41 -2.87 -6.31
N ILE A 26 -9.14 -3.90 -7.10
CA ILE A 26 -9.03 -3.78 -8.56
C ILE A 26 -10.34 -3.33 -9.20
N GLU A 27 -11.47 -3.58 -8.53
CA GLU A 27 -12.81 -3.16 -8.98
C GLU A 27 -13.19 -1.74 -8.53
N ARG A 28 -12.32 -1.04 -7.79
CA ARG A 28 -12.63 0.28 -7.23
C ARG A 28 -11.70 1.36 -7.70
N SER A 29 -12.30 2.48 -8.08
CA SER A 29 -11.60 3.68 -8.48
C SER A 29 -11.34 4.62 -7.30
N CYS A 30 -10.45 5.58 -7.51
CA CYS A 30 -10.26 6.69 -6.57
C CYS A 30 -11.56 7.48 -6.36
N THR A 31 -12.38 7.62 -7.40
CA THR A 31 -13.68 8.29 -7.31
C THR A 31 -14.62 7.61 -6.33
N ASP A 32 -14.65 6.28 -6.30
CA ASP A 32 -15.49 5.51 -5.37
C ASP A 32 -15.03 5.69 -3.92
N GLN A 33 -13.72 5.76 -3.68
CA GLN A 33 -13.15 6.02 -2.36
C GLN A 33 -13.45 7.45 -1.89
N ILE A 34 -13.33 8.44 -2.78
CA ILE A 34 -13.68 9.84 -2.49
C ILE A 34 -15.19 9.95 -2.18
N ALA A 35 -16.04 9.31 -2.97
CA ALA A 35 -17.48 9.30 -2.74
C ALA A 35 -17.82 8.66 -1.38
N THR A 36 -17.16 7.56 -1.02
CA THR A 36 -17.32 6.90 0.28
C THR A 36 -16.91 7.81 1.43
N LEU A 37 -15.74 8.45 1.34
CA LEU A 37 -15.29 9.43 2.35
C LEU A 37 -16.26 10.60 2.49
N ARG A 38 -16.83 11.08 1.39
CA ARG A 38 -17.84 12.14 1.40
C ARG A 38 -19.10 11.71 2.12
N ILE A 39 -19.60 10.50 1.86
CA ILE A 39 -20.79 9.96 2.55
C ILE A 39 -20.54 9.84 4.06
N ILE A 40 -19.37 9.33 4.48
CA ILE A 40 -19.00 9.25 5.91
C ILE A 40 -19.03 10.65 6.56
N ALA A 41 -18.45 11.65 5.88
CA ALA A 41 -18.45 13.02 6.37
C ALA A 41 -19.87 13.59 6.49
N GLU A 42 -20.72 13.41 5.48
CA GLU A 42 -22.10 13.90 5.47
C GLU A 42 -22.96 13.24 6.58
N GLN A 43 -22.84 11.93 6.76
CA GLN A 43 -23.54 11.19 7.83
C GLN A 43 -23.10 11.62 9.23
N SER A 44 -21.81 11.92 9.42
CA SER A 44 -21.32 12.41 10.71
C SER A 44 -21.98 13.73 11.11
N VAL A 45 -22.21 14.62 10.14
CA VAL A 45 -22.93 15.89 10.35
C VAL A 45 -24.41 15.63 10.63
N GLU A 46 -25.06 14.77 9.83
CA GLU A 46 -26.49 14.44 9.97
C GLU A 46 -26.82 13.88 11.37
N TRP A 47 -25.97 13.01 11.91
CA TRP A 47 -26.19 12.39 13.22
C TRP A 47 -25.52 13.11 14.38
N ASN A 48 -24.93 14.29 14.14
CA ASN A 48 -24.20 15.05 15.16
C ASN A 48 -23.13 14.20 15.88
N SER A 49 -22.42 13.37 15.09
CA SER A 49 -21.38 12.48 15.57
C SER A 49 -20.00 13.10 15.35
N THR A 50 -19.06 12.81 16.24
CA THR A 50 -17.68 13.29 16.08
C THR A 50 -16.92 12.40 15.09
N LEU A 51 -16.40 12.99 14.02
CA LEU A 51 -15.59 12.31 13.00
C LEU A 51 -14.11 12.72 13.11
N TYR A 52 -13.22 11.73 13.07
CA TYR A 52 -11.78 11.93 12.97
C TYR A 52 -11.27 11.29 11.68
N ILE A 53 -10.50 12.05 10.89
CA ILE A 53 -9.88 11.58 9.65
C ILE A 53 -8.37 11.79 9.74
N ASN A 54 -7.60 10.74 9.45
CA ASN A 54 -6.14 10.79 9.40
C ASN A 54 -5.65 10.49 7.98
N PHE A 55 -4.92 11.43 7.38
CA PHE A 55 -4.32 11.27 6.06
C PHE A 55 -2.85 10.85 6.20
N ILE A 56 -2.56 9.59 5.87
CA ILE A 56 -1.21 9.04 5.88
C ILE A 56 -0.69 8.99 4.45
N HIS A 57 0.46 9.62 4.20
CA HIS A 57 1.11 9.60 2.90
C HIS A 57 2.53 9.01 3.02
N TYR A 58 2.80 7.96 2.26
CA TYR A 58 4.13 7.37 2.17
C TYR A 58 5.00 8.14 1.18
N GLY A 59 6.01 8.85 1.69
CA GLY A 59 7.00 9.52 0.85
C GLY A 59 7.77 8.52 0.00
N LYS A 60 7.84 8.75 -1.32
CA LYS A 60 8.57 7.90 -2.28
C LYS A 60 8.17 6.42 -2.16
N ALA A 61 6.87 6.12 -2.15
CA ALA A 61 6.37 4.77 -1.92
C ALA A 61 6.98 3.71 -2.87
N PHE A 62 7.24 4.07 -4.13
CA PHE A 62 7.91 3.16 -5.07
C PHE A 62 9.40 3.00 -4.79
N ASP A 63 10.12 4.06 -4.42
CA ASP A 63 11.59 4.02 -4.28
C ASP A 63 12.05 3.49 -2.91
N SER A 64 11.18 3.54 -1.90
CA SER A 64 11.51 3.26 -0.50
C SER A 64 11.27 1.81 -0.06
N VAL A 65 10.65 0.97 -0.90
CA VAL A 65 10.32 -0.42 -0.55
C VAL A 65 11.60 -1.22 -0.21
N ASP A 66 11.64 -1.83 0.97
CA ASP A 66 12.67 -2.83 1.28
C ASP A 66 12.40 -4.13 0.52
N ARG A 67 13.28 -4.46 -0.42
CA ARG A 67 13.14 -5.64 -1.27
C ARG A 67 13.20 -6.94 -0.48
N ARG A 68 13.96 -6.99 0.62
CA ARG A 68 14.06 -8.21 1.44
C ARG A 68 12.72 -8.53 2.10
N THR A 69 12.11 -7.53 2.72
CA THR A 69 10.75 -7.62 3.28
C THR A 69 9.74 -7.96 2.20
N LEU A 70 9.84 -7.33 1.03
CA LEU A 70 8.94 -7.62 -0.09
C LEU A 70 8.99 -9.09 -0.53
N TRP A 71 10.17 -9.70 -0.65
CA TRP A 71 10.27 -11.13 -1.02
C TRP A 71 9.68 -12.05 0.05
N LYS A 72 9.75 -11.68 1.33
CA LYS A 72 9.09 -12.41 2.41
C LYS A 72 7.58 -12.29 2.30
N LEU A 73 7.06 -11.07 2.10
CA LEU A 73 5.63 -10.81 1.96
C LEU A 73 5.01 -11.56 0.78
N LEU A 74 5.65 -11.54 -0.39
CA LEU A 74 5.13 -12.28 -1.55
C LEU A 74 5.00 -13.79 -1.27
N ARG A 75 5.95 -14.37 -0.53
CA ARG A 75 5.88 -15.79 -0.12
C ARG A 75 4.80 -16.04 0.91
N HIS A 76 4.66 -15.13 1.86
CA HIS A 76 3.60 -15.18 2.86
C HIS A 76 2.20 -15.12 2.21
N TYR A 77 2.01 -14.32 1.16
CA TYR A 77 0.79 -14.28 0.37
C TYR A 77 0.58 -15.50 -0.56
N GLY A 78 1.42 -16.53 -0.45
CA GLY A 78 1.26 -17.78 -1.21
C GLY A 78 1.75 -17.73 -2.66
N ILE A 79 2.51 -16.70 -3.05
CA ILE A 79 3.10 -16.65 -4.39
C ILE A 79 4.19 -17.73 -4.48
N PRO A 80 4.13 -18.63 -5.48
CA PRO A 80 5.10 -19.71 -5.63
C PRO A 80 6.55 -19.21 -5.68
N GLU A 81 7.47 -19.92 -5.00
CA GLU A 81 8.88 -19.55 -4.89
C GLU A 81 9.54 -19.31 -6.27
N LYS A 82 9.14 -20.09 -7.29
CA LYS A 82 9.62 -19.91 -8.67
C LYS A 82 9.29 -18.52 -9.22
N ILE A 83 8.07 -18.03 -8.97
CA ILE A 83 7.63 -16.68 -9.39
C ILE A 83 8.38 -15.62 -8.57
N VAL A 84 8.47 -15.79 -7.24
CA VAL A 84 9.21 -14.87 -6.38
C VAL A 84 10.67 -14.74 -6.81
N ASN A 85 11.32 -15.83 -7.20
CA ASN A 85 12.69 -15.81 -7.71
C ASN A 85 12.80 -15.12 -9.06
N ILE A 86 11.85 -15.30 -9.98
CA ILE A 86 11.81 -14.54 -11.25
C ILE A 86 11.71 -13.04 -10.97
N ILE A 87 10.82 -12.65 -10.06
CA ILE A 87 10.66 -11.24 -9.67
C ILE A 87 11.95 -10.73 -9.05
N ARG A 88 12.52 -11.43 -8.05
CA ARG A 88 13.77 -11.04 -7.38
C ARG A 88 14.91 -10.85 -8.39
N ASN A 89 15.10 -11.81 -9.30
CA ASN A 89 16.14 -11.73 -10.32
C ASN A 89 15.96 -10.53 -11.26
N SER A 90 14.73 -10.06 -11.48
CA SER A 90 14.48 -8.83 -12.25
C SER A 90 14.93 -7.56 -11.53
N TYR A 91 15.16 -7.61 -10.22
CA TYR A 91 15.62 -6.50 -9.38
C TYR A 91 17.08 -6.60 -8.95
N ASP A 92 17.72 -7.74 -9.12
CA ASP A 92 19.11 -7.94 -8.75
C ASP A 92 20.06 -7.23 -9.72
N GLY A 93 21.13 -6.63 -9.17
CA GLY A 93 22.18 -5.98 -9.97
C GLY A 93 21.78 -4.72 -10.72
N LEU A 94 20.59 -4.16 -10.46
CA LEU A 94 20.11 -2.98 -11.20
C LEU A 94 20.98 -1.76 -10.97
N GLN A 95 21.23 -1.06 -12.07
CA GLN A 95 21.87 0.25 -12.07
C GLN A 95 20.97 1.25 -12.80
N CYS A 96 20.96 2.48 -12.30
CA CYS A 96 20.28 3.61 -12.92
C CYS A 96 21.26 4.74 -13.19
N LYS A 97 20.91 5.57 -14.16
CA LYS A 97 21.53 6.86 -14.45
C LYS A 97 20.42 7.89 -14.48
N VAL A 98 20.72 9.12 -14.08
CA VAL A 98 19.78 10.24 -14.20
C VAL A 98 20.16 11.03 -15.44
N GLU A 99 19.18 11.34 -16.28
CA GLU A 99 19.35 12.28 -17.39
C GLU A 99 18.90 13.67 -16.94
N HIS A 100 19.77 14.66 -17.08
CA HIS A 100 19.44 16.06 -16.82
C HIS A 100 20.11 16.96 -17.85
N GLY A 101 19.31 17.75 -18.58
CA GLY A 101 19.81 18.65 -19.63
C GLY A 101 20.52 17.93 -20.77
N GLY A 102 20.10 16.70 -21.12
CA GLY A 102 20.71 15.87 -22.15
C GLY A 102 22.03 15.22 -21.74
N GLN A 103 22.45 15.36 -20.48
CA GLN A 103 23.63 14.70 -19.92
C GLN A 103 23.20 13.58 -18.97
N LEU A 104 23.93 12.47 -19.01
CA LEU A 104 23.73 11.34 -18.10
C LEU A 104 24.71 11.42 -16.93
N THR A 105 24.23 11.13 -15.73
CA THR A 105 25.09 10.89 -14.57
C THR A 105 25.86 9.58 -14.69
N ASP A 106 26.83 9.39 -13.80
CA ASP A 106 27.39 8.07 -13.54
C ASP A 106 26.30 7.08 -13.10
N ALA A 107 26.55 5.80 -13.37
CA ALA A 107 25.66 4.73 -12.97
C ALA A 107 25.75 4.51 -11.46
N PHE A 108 24.60 4.36 -10.81
CA PHE A 108 24.52 3.98 -9.41
C PHE A 108 23.63 2.75 -9.25
N GLN A 109 23.94 1.92 -8.24
CA GLN A 109 23.19 0.71 -7.95
C GLN A 109 21.85 1.05 -7.29
N VAL A 110 20.76 0.48 -7.79
CA VAL A 110 19.43 0.60 -7.20
C VAL A 110 19.23 -0.50 -6.17
N ARG A 111 19.19 -0.14 -4.89
CA ARG A 111 19.12 -1.09 -3.77
C ARG A 111 17.73 -1.27 -3.17
N THR A 112 16.89 -0.26 -3.30
CA THR A 112 15.53 -0.23 -2.72
C THR A 112 14.50 0.01 -3.81
N GLY A 113 13.25 -0.16 -3.46
CA GLY A 113 12.12 0.19 -4.28
C GLY A 113 11.82 -0.79 -5.40
N VAL A 114 10.66 -0.55 -6.02
CA VAL A 114 10.15 -1.18 -7.23
C VAL A 114 10.24 -0.18 -8.39
N ARG A 115 10.24 -0.66 -9.65
CA ARG A 115 10.47 0.23 -10.80
C ARG A 115 9.21 1.02 -11.15
N GLN A 116 9.24 2.33 -11.01
CA GLN A 116 8.14 3.17 -11.51
C GLN A 116 7.97 3.00 -13.03
N GLY A 117 6.73 2.89 -13.50
CA GLY A 117 6.39 2.62 -14.91
C GLY A 117 6.45 1.15 -15.33
N CYS A 118 6.91 0.23 -14.46
CA CYS A 118 6.82 -1.21 -14.71
C CYS A 118 5.40 -1.70 -14.40
N LEU A 119 4.79 -2.45 -15.32
CA LEU A 119 3.43 -3.02 -15.18
C LEU A 119 3.26 -3.88 -13.91
N LEU A 120 4.33 -4.54 -13.46
CA LEU A 120 4.29 -5.40 -12.27
C LEU A 120 4.40 -4.60 -10.96
N SER A 121 4.99 -3.41 -10.98
CA SER A 121 5.30 -2.67 -9.75
C SER A 121 4.06 -2.20 -8.98
N PRO A 122 2.97 -1.72 -9.63
CA PRO A 122 1.72 -1.41 -8.94
C PRO A 122 1.13 -2.63 -8.22
N PHE A 123 1.17 -3.82 -8.84
CA PHE A 123 0.65 -5.05 -8.26
C PHE A 123 1.43 -5.45 -7.00
N ILE A 124 2.77 -5.39 -7.08
CA ILE A 124 3.67 -5.67 -5.97
C ILE A 124 3.47 -4.69 -4.80
N LEU A 125 3.27 -3.40 -5.09
CA LEU A 125 3.06 -2.38 -4.05
C LEU A 125 1.68 -2.54 -3.39
N SER A 126 0.64 -2.77 -4.17
CA SER A 126 -0.73 -2.95 -3.69
C SER A 126 -0.88 -4.20 -2.80
N SER A 127 -0.22 -5.30 -3.18
CA SER A 127 -0.19 -6.53 -2.37
C SER A 127 0.52 -6.36 -1.03
N GLY A 128 1.50 -5.45 -0.92
CA GLY A 128 2.14 -5.09 0.35
C GLY A 128 1.28 -4.19 1.26
N GLY A 129 0.21 -3.58 0.75
CA GLY A 129 -0.71 -2.74 1.53
C GLY A 129 -1.83 -3.52 2.25
N ARG A 130 -1.93 -4.83 2.00
CA ARG A 130 -2.90 -5.74 2.63
C ARG A 130 -2.37 -6.30 3.96
N LEU A 131 -1.73 -5.44 4.75
CA LEU A 131 -1.21 -5.80 6.07
C LEU A 131 -2.27 -5.49 7.12
N ASP A 132 -2.96 -6.55 7.57
CA ASP A 132 -3.47 -6.57 8.93
C ASP A 132 -2.24 -6.78 9.83
N TYR A 133 -1.96 -5.83 10.73
CA TYR A 133 -0.75 -5.76 11.55
C TYR A 133 -0.57 -6.93 12.55
N GLU A 134 -1.37 -8.00 12.46
CA GLU A 134 -1.34 -9.15 13.38
C GLU A 134 -0.48 -10.33 12.88
N ASP A 135 -0.02 -10.33 11.62
CA ASP A 135 0.74 -11.47 11.04
C ASP A 135 2.25 -11.25 10.92
N LEU A 136 2.79 -10.18 11.53
CA LEU A 136 4.23 -9.87 11.55
C LEU A 136 4.84 -10.05 12.95
N ASP A 137 4.74 -11.24 13.51
CA ASP A 137 5.80 -11.75 14.38
C ASP A 137 6.83 -12.48 13.49
N ILE A 138 8.02 -11.89 13.38
CA ILE A 138 9.20 -12.44 12.69
C ILE A 138 9.63 -13.75 13.35
#